data_AF-A0A838EWZ0-F1
#
_entry.id   AF-A0A838EWZ0-F1
#
_cell.length_a   1.000
_cell.length_b   1.000
_cell.length_c   1.000
_cell.angle_alpha   90.00
_cell.angle_beta   90.00
_cell.angle_gamma   90.00
#
_symmetry.space_group_name_H-M   'P 1'
#
loop_
_entity.id
_entity.type
_entity.pdbx_description
1 polymer ?
#
loop_
_entity_poly.entity_id
_entity_poly.type
_entity_poly.pdbx_seq_one_letter_code
_entity_poly.pdbx_strand_id
1 'polypeptide(L)'
;MRFILAFALTSVVFASTLYGLILAVDPYNKFGYNLFGFETKAVDFARENKFNQVEHGKKEYNAFIFGSSSAHRYLTQELNRLTGLVSYNYSTQSATPEDYIAMTRHVLAKYKPKLILISFGFEELSKRTKTDDM
;
A
#
# COMPACT_ATOMS: atom_id res chain seq x y z
N MET A 1 -36.89 31.24 -9.25
CA MET A 1 -37.29 29.89 -8.78
C MET A 1 -36.82 28.75 -9.68
N ARG A 2 -37.09 28.75 -11.00
CA ARG A 2 -36.70 27.63 -11.90
C ARG A 2 -35.20 27.32 -11.90
N PHE A 3 -34.35 28.36 -11.91
CA PHE A 3 -32.90 28.19 -11.82
C PHE A 3 -32.46 27.55 -10.50
N ILE A 4 -32.99 28.01 -9.37
CA ILE A 4 -32.64 27.47 -8.03
C ILE A 4 -33.05 26.00 -7.94
N LEU A 5 -34.24 25.65 -8.42
CA LEU A 5 -34.72 24.27 -8.49
C LEU A 5 -33.84 23.40 -9.39
N ALA A 6 -33.52 23.88 -10.59
CA ALA A 6 -32.65 23.16 -11.52
C ALA A 6 -31.26 22.95 -10.92
N PHE A 7 -30.67 24.00 -10.32
CA PHE A 7 -29.37 23.92 -9.66
C PHE A 7 -29.35 22.94 -8.50
N ALA A 8 -30.37 22.98 -7.63
CA ALA A 8 -30.50 22.04 -6.52
C ALA A 8 -30.65 20.60 -7.02
N LEU A 9 -31.48 20.37 -8.04
CA LEU A 9 -31.67 19.05 -8.63
C LEU A 9 -30.37 18.52 -9.25
N THR A 10 -29.68 19.33 -10.05
CA THR A 10 -28.39 18.97 -10.64
C THR A 10 -27.35 18.67 -9.57
N SER A 11 -27.31 19.45 -8.48
CA SER A 11 -26.38 19.22 -7.36
C SER A 11 -26.67 17.90 -6.65
N VAL A 12 -27.94 17.58 -6.40
CA VAL A 12 -28.35 16.31 -5.77
C VAL A 12 -28.02 15.13 -6.68
N VAL A 13 -28.32 15.22 -7.97
CA VAL A 13 -27.98 14.18 -8.95
C VAL A 13 -26.47 13.96 -8.98
N PHE A 14 -25.69 15.03 -9.09
CA PHE A 14 -24.24 14.96 -9.12
C PHE A 14 -23.65 14.33 -7.85
N ALA A 15 -24.10 14.78 -6.67
CA ALA A 15 -23.67 14.22 -5.39
C ALA A 15 -24.05 12.74 -5.26
N SER A 16 -25.26 12.37 -5.68
CA SER A 16 -25.75 10.98 -5.65
C SER A 16 -24.94 10.09 -6.59
N THR A 17 -24.60 10.59 -7.79
CA THR A 17 -23.76 9.86 -8.75
C THR A 17 -22.36 9.65 -8.21
N LEU A 18 -21.72 10.69 -7.65
CA LEU A 18 -20.40 10.57 -7.05
C LEU A 18 -20.40 9.58 -5.88
N TYR A 19 -21.39 9.68 -4.99
CA TYR A 19 -21.52 8.78 -3.86
C TYR A 19 -21.79 7.34 -4.31
N GLY A 20 -22.65 7.14 -5.31
CA GLY A 20 -22.91 5.84 -5.92
C GLY A 20 -21.66 5.23 -6.54
N LEU A 21 -20.83 6.02 -7.22
CA LEU A 21 -19.54 5.57 -7.76
C LEU A 21 -18.57 5.17 -6.65
N ILE A 22 -18.45 5.96 -5.58
CA ILE A 22 -17.61 5.62 -4.43
C ILE A 22 -18.06 4.30 -3.81
N LEU A 23 -19.36 4.07 -3.65
CA LEU A 23 -19.87 2.80 -3.12
C LEU A 23 -19.68 1.62 -4.09
N ALA A 24 -19.89 1.83 -5.38
CA ALA A 24 -19.77 0.77 -6.39
C ALA A 24 -18.31 0.31 -6.58
N VAL A 25 -17.36 1.25 -6.52
CA VAL A 25 -15.93 0.96 -6.60
C VAL A 25 -15.38 0.51 -5.25
N ASP A 26 -15.86 1.14 -4.16
CA ASP A 26 -15.31 1.05 -2.81
C ASP A 26 -13.78 1.09 -2.82
N PRO A 27 -13.20 2.26 -3.19
CA PRO A 27 -11.78 2.36 -3.52
C PRO A 27 -10.87 1.91 -2.38
N TYR A 28 -11.29 2.13 -1.14
CA TYR A 28 -10.54 1.79 0.06
C TYR A 28 -10.92 0.42 0.66
N ASN A 29 -11.76 -0.37 -0.01
CA ASN A 29 -12.32 -1.62 0.50
C ASN A 29 -13.01 -1.49 1.88
N LYS A 30 -13.63 -0.34 2.17
CA LYS A 30 -14.30 -0.08 3.45
C LYS A 30 -15.58 -0.90 3.63
N PHE A 31 -16.27 -1.20 2.54
CA PHE A 31 -17.57 -1.88 2.52
C PHE A 31 -17.53 -3.26 1.85
N GLY A 32 -16.43 -3.59 1.16
CA GLY A 32 -16.22 -4.85 0.46
C GLY A 32 -16.90 -4.93 -0.92
N TYR A 33 -17.41 -3.81 -1.45
CA TYR A 33 -18.06 -3.79 -2.76
C TYR A 33 -17.04 -3.73 -3.90
N ASN A 34 -17.25 -4.41 -5.01
CA ASN A 34 -16.39 -4.30 -6.19
C ASN A 34 -17.19 -4.54 -7.47
N LEU A 35 -18.15 -3.65 -7.74
CA LEU A 35 -19.15 -3.86 -8.79
C LEU A 35 -18.53 -4.00 -10.18
N PHE A 36 -17.35 -3.39 -10.39
CA PHE A 36 -16.64 -3.36 -11.66
C PHE A 36 -15.48 -4.39 -11.73
N GLY A 37 -15.27 -5.19 -10.68
CA GLY A 37 -14.24 -6.23 -10.68
C GLY A 37 -12.80 -5.68 -10.75
N PHE A 38 -12.54 -4.51 -10.17
CA PHE A 38 -11.19 -3.95 -10.13
C PHE A 38 -10.26 -4.84 -9.31
N GLU A 39 -9.17 -5.31 -9.92
CA GLU A 39 -8.12 -6.09 -9.23
C GLU A 39 -7.28 -5.23 -8.28
N THR A 40 -7.21 -3.92 -8.54
CA THR A 40 -6.47 -2.95 -7.72
C THR A 40 -7.33 -1.71 -7.50
N LYS A 41 -7.35 -1.21 -6.26
CA LYS A 41 -8.13 -0.03 -5.86
C LYS A 41 -7.26 0.98 -5.12
N ALA A 42 -7.75 2.20 -4.90
CA ALA A 42 -6.98 3.25 -4.24
C ALA A 42 -6.81 2.90 -2.75
N VAL A 43 -5.60 2.48 -2.38
CA VAL A 43 -5.28 2.12 -1.00
C VAL A 43 -4.90 3.39 -0.23
N ASP A 44 -5.63 3.71 0.84
CA ASP A 44 -5.44 4.95 1.63
C ASP A 44 -4.11 4.91 2.42
N PHE A 45 -3.58 3.71 2.66
CA PHE A 45 -2.35 3.52 3.43
C PHE A 45 -1.24 2.90 2.58
N ALA A 46 -0.09 3.59 2.52
CA ALA A 46 1.10 3.13 1.79
C ALA A 46 1.57 1.72 2.23
N ARG A 47 1.33 1.38 3.50
CA ARG A 47 1.58 0.06 4.10
C ARG A 47 0.75 -1.03 3.44
N GLU A 48 -0.57 -0.86 3.39
CA GLU A 48 -1.49 -1.81 2.74
C GLU A 48 -1.24 -1.89 1.24
N ASN A 49 -0.88 -0.78 0.60
CA ASN A 49 -0.60 -0.78 -0.84
C ASN A 49 0.59 -1.69 -1.16
N LYS A 50 1.67 -1.56 -0.39
CA LYS A 50 2.84 -2.42 -0.56
C LYS A 50 2.55 -3.87 -0.25
N PHE A 51 1.72 -4.13 0.76
CA PHE A 51 1.23 -5.48 1.05
C PHE A 51 0.47 -6.06 -0.14
N ASN A 52 -0.51 -5.32 -0.67
CA ASN A 52 -1.32 -5.77 -1.79
C ASN A 52 -0.51 -5.94 -3.08
N GLN A 53 0.51 -5.13 -3.32
CA GLN A 53 1.42 -5.30 -4.46
C GLN A 53 2.24 -6.59 -4.36
N VAL A 54 2.67 -6.96 -3.16
CA VAL A 54 3.38 -8.23 -2.91
C VAL A 54 2.40 -9.39 -2.96
N GLU A 55 1.19 -9.25 -2.42
CA GLU A 55 0.18 -10.32 -2.31
C GLU A 55 -0.53 -10.63 -3.64
N HIS A 56 -0.78 -9.63 -4.48
CA HIS A 56 -1.51 -9.81 -5.75
C HIS A 56 -0.63 -9.60 -6.99
N GLY A 57 0.60 -9.10 -6.81
CA GLY A 57 1.53 -8.89 -7.91
C GLY A 57 1.93 -10.20 -8.60
N LYS A 58 1.96 -10.16 -9.94
CA LYS A 58 2.44 -11.26 -10.80
C LYS A 58 3.96 -11.25 -11.00
N LYS A 59 4.63 -10.19 -10.56
CA LYS A 59 6.08 -10.05 -10.71
C LYS A 59 6.80 -10.90 -9.65
N GLU A 60 7.76 -11.70 -10.11
CA GLU A 60 8.64 -12.43 -9.21
C GLU A 60 9.78 -11.54 -8.73
N TYR A 61 9.93 -11.45 -7.41
CA TYR A 61 11.02 -10.76 -6.75
C TYR A 61 11.88 -11.77 -6.02
N ASN A 62 13.19 -11.60 -6.10
CA ASN A 62 14.17 -12.45 -5.42
C ASN A 62 15.14 -11.66 -4.53
N ALA A 63 14.91 -10.34 -4.38
CA ALA A 63 15.52 -9.50 -3.37
C ALA A 63 14.49 -8.54 -2.75
N PHE A 64 14.60 -8.28 -1.46
CA PHE A 64 13.68 -7.36 -0.76
C PHE A 64 14.44 -6.37 0.12
N ILE A 65 13.91 -5.15 0.21
CA ILE A 65 14.41 -4.11 1.11
C ILE A 65 13.33 -3.83 2.15
N PHE A 66 13.66 -4.02 3.42
CA PHE A 66 12.81 -3.73 4.57
C PHE A 66 13.34 -2.51 5.31
N GLY A 67 12.43 -1.73 5.91
CA GLY A 67 12.81 -0.60 6.74
C GLY A 67 11.65 0.35 7.00
N SER A 68 11.90 1.36 7.83
CA SER A 68 10.97 2.45 8.05
C SER A 68 11.07 3.54 6.97
N SER A 69 10.68 4.78 7.29
CA SER A 69 10.55 5.92 6.37
C SER A 69 11.86 6.23 5.62
N SER A 70 13.00 6.09 6.29
CA SER A 70 14.33 6.32 5.70
C SER A 70 14.65 5.34 4.55
N ALA A 71 14.15 4.10 4.65
CA ALA A 71 14.43 3.05 3.68
C ALA A 71 13.68 3.20 2.35
N HIS A 72 12.69 4.11 2.26
CA HIS A 72 12.07 4.46 0.97
C HIS A 72 13.07 5.02 -0.04
N ARG A 73 14.19 5.58 0.44
CA ARG A 73 15.22 6.20 -0.40
C ARG A 73 16.09 5.18 -1.15
N TYR A 74 16.07 3.90 -0.75
CA TYR A 74 16.82 2.86 -1.45
C TYR A 74 16.15 2.51 -2.78
N LEU A 75 16.87 2.79 -3.86
CA LEU A 75 16.43 2.53 -5.23
C LEU A 75 16.65 1.06 -5.58
N THR A 76 15.57 0.37 -5.94
CA THR A 76 15.61 -1.04 -6.39
C THR A 76 16.45 -1.22 -7.65
N GLN A 77 16.47 -0.22 -8.54
CA GLN A 77 17.28 -0.25 -9.76
C GLN A 77 18.78 -0.40 -9.46
N GLU A 78 19.28 0.29 -8.44
CA GLU A 78 20.68 0.23 -8.06
C GLU A 78 21.02 -1.12 -7.41
N LEU A 79 20.13 -1.63 -6.55
CA LEU A 79 20.28 -2.96 -5.97
C LEU A 79 20.28 -4.05 -7.05
N ASN A 80 19.39 -3.93 -8.04
CA ASN A 80 19.32 -4.86 -9.17
C ASN A 80 20.61 -4.83 -9.99
N ARG A 81 21.16 -3.64 -10.24
CA ARG A 81 22.42 -3.45 -10.97
C ARG A 81 23.60 -4.10 -10.24
N LEU A 82 23.66 -3.98 -8.91
CA LEU A 82 24.76 -4.50 -8.09
C LEU A 82 24.70 -6.02 -7.89
N THR A 83 23.50 -6.59 -7.85
CA THR A 83 23.31 -8.01 -7.45
C THR A 83 22.84 -8.91 -8.58
N GLY A 84 22.37 -8.34 -9.70
CA GLY A 84 21.68 -9.08 -10.76
C GLY A 84 20.30 -9.62 -10.34
N LEU A 85 19.81 -9.24 -9.15
CA LEU A 85 18.52 -9.67 -8.61
C LEU A 85 17.40 -8.72 -9.04
N VAL A 86 16.15 -9.20 -8.98
CA VAL A 86 14.95 -8.41 -9.17
C VAL A 86 14.40 -8.06 -7.79
N SER A 87 14.62 -6.82 -7.39
CA SER A 87 14.29 -6.34 -6.05
C SER A 87 12.96 -5.61 -5.95
N TYR A 88 12.37 -5.66 -4.75
CA TYR A 88 11.23 -4.88 -4.33
C TYR A 88 11.54 -4.12 -3.04
N ASN A 89 11.13 -2.85 -2.97
CA ASN A 89 11.25 -2.06 -1.76
C ASN A 89 9.95 -2.16 -0.96
N TYR A 90 10.00 -2.91 0.15
CA TYR A 90 8.88 -3.18 1.02
C TYR A 90 8.91 -2.31 2.30
N SER A 91 9.66 -1.21 2.33
CA SER A 91 9.67 -0.31 3.49
C SER A 91 8.30 0.32 3.77
N THR A 92 7.99 0.58 5.04
CA THR A 92 6.73 1.19 5.51
C THR A 92 7.03 2.46 6.33
N GLN A 93 6.06 3.36 6.49
CA GLN A 93 6.22 4.48 7.41
C GLN A 93 6.11 3.99 8.86
N SER A 94 6.96 4.56 9.73
CA SER A 94 7.00 4.28 11.17
C SER A 94 6.95 2.77 11.48
N ALA A 95 7.89 2.00 10.92
CA ALA A 95 7.89 0.56 11.03
C ALA A 95 8.25 0.15 12.46
N THR A 96 7.57 -0.84 13.01
CA THR A 96 7.92 -1.44 14.31
C THR A 96 8.61 -2.79 14.12
N PRO A 97 9.27 -3.35 15.15
CA PRO A 97 9.86 -4.69 15.08
C PRO A 97 8.86 -5.76 14.62
N GLU A 98 7.59 -5.63 15.00
CA GLU A 98 6.49 -6.50 14.58
C GLU A 98 6.25 -6.40 13.07
N ASP A 99 6.35 -5.21 12.47
CA ASP A 99 6.24 -5.02 11.02
C ASP A 99 7.34 -5.80 10.28
N TYR A 100 8.59 -5.75 10.74
CA TYR A 100 9.68 -6.54 10.13
C TYR A 100 9.41 -8.04 10.19
N ILE A 101 8.88 -8.54 11.32
CA ILE A 101 8.52 -9.95 11.47
C ILE A 101 7.39 -10.32 10.50
N ALA A 102 6.33 -9.50 10.43
CA ALA A 102 5.20 -9.72 9.55
C ALA A 102 5.60 -9.70 8.07
N MET A 103 6.38 -8.70 7.66
CA MET A 103 6.92 -8.58 6.30
C MET A 103 7.79 -9.77 5.94
N THR A 104 8.67 -10.20 6.85
CA THR A 104 9.53 -11.38 6.63
C THR A 104 8.68 -12.64 6.41
N ARG A 105 7.70 -12.89 7.28
CA ARG A 105 6.80 -14.05 7.14
C ARG A 105 6.04 -14.02 5.83
N HIS A 106 5.48 -12.86 5.47
CA HIS A 106 4.74 -12.69 4.23
C HIS A 106 5.63 -12.96 3.00
N VAL A 107 6.82 -12.34 2.94
CA VAL A 107 7.75 -12.54 1.82
C VAL A 107 8.18 -14.00 1.71
N LEU A 108 8.51 -14.66 2.82
CA LEU A 108 8.95 -16.07 2.81
C LEU A 108 7.81 -17.06 2.49
N ALA A 109 6.56 -16.70 2.75
CA ALA A 109 5.41 -17.53 2.39
C ALA A 109 5.16 -17.55 0.87
N LYS A 110 5.42 -16.43 0.19
CA LYS A 110 5.09 -16.25 -1.23
C LYS A 110 6.27 -16.34 -2.18
N TYR A 111 7.45 -15.91 -1.75
CA TYR A 111 8.66 -15.82 -2.57
C TYR A 111 9.80 -16.66 -2.02
N LYS A 112 10.82 -16.90 -2.85
CA LYS A 112 12.10 -17.50 -2.45
C LYS A 112 13.21 -16.45 -2.55
N PRO A 113 13.25 -15.47 -1.64
CA PRO A 113 14.24 -14.40 -1.70
C PRO A 113 15.66 -14.96 -1.53
N LYS A 114 16.59 -14.48 -2.36
CA LYS A 114 18.02 -14.74 -2.22
C LYS A 114 18.71 -13.69 -1.34
N LEU A 115 18.07 -12.52 -1.19
CA LEU A 115 18.58 -11.40 -0.40
C LEU A 115 17.43 -10.65 0.27
N ILE A 116 17.59 -10.36 1.56
CA ILE A 116 16.75 -9.41 2.30
C ILE A 116 17.69 -8.40 2.95
N LEU A 117 17.57 -7.14 2.55
CA LEU A 117 18.27 -6.02 3.17
C LEU A 117 17.35 -5.38 4.20
N ILE A 118 17.82 -5.29 5.45
CA ILE A 118 17.05 -4.72 6.54
C ILE A 118 17.73 -3.42 6.96
N SER A 119 17.03 -2.31 6.79
CA SER A 119 17.36 -1.03 7.40
C SER A 119 16.58 -0.92 8.71
N PHE A 120 17.31 -0.94 9.83
CA PHE A 120 16.74 -0.95 11.17
C PHE A 120 17.49 0.08 12.02
N GLY A 121 16.75 1.01 12.62
CA GLY A 121 17.28 2.07 13.49
C GLY A 121 16.82 1.94 14.93
N PHE A 122 17.13 2.97 15.72
CA PHE A 122 16.70 3.07 17.12
C PHE A 122 15.27 3.61 17.27
N GLU A 123 14.74 4.27 16.24
CA GLU A 123 13.39 4.83 16.26
C GLU A 123 12.34 3.71 16.33
N GLU A 124 12.59 2.61 15.64
CA GLU A 124 11.74 1.43 15.60
C GLU A 124 11.71 0.71 16.95
N LEU A 125 12.74 0.86 17.79
CA LEU A 125 12.76 0.31 19.15
C LEU A 125 12.00 1.17 20.18
N SER A 126 11.59 2.38 19.79
CA SER A 126 10.91 3.31 20.68
C SER A 126 9.41 3.06 20.74
N LYS A 127 8.87 2.86 21.95
CA LYS A 127 7.42 2.79 22.21
C LYS A 127 6.67 4.12 21.98
N ARG A 128 7.39 5.20 21.66
CA ARG A 128 6.81 6.52 21.39
C ARG A 128 6.51 6.74 19.92
N THR A 129 7.03 5.90 19.04
CA THR A 129 6.81 5.99 17.61
C THR A 129 5.36 5.65 17.33
N LYS A 130 4.59 6.64 16.87
CA LYS A 130 3.22 6.39 16.42
C LYS A 130 3.31 5.71 15.08
N THR A 131 2.76 4.50 15.02
CA THR A 131 2.47 3.81 13.78
C THR A 131 1.37 4.54 13.03
N ASP A 132 1.37 4.43 11.71
CA ASP A 132 0.17 4.71 10.93
C ASP A 132 -0.85 3.62 11.31
N ASP A 133 -1.63 3.89 12.34
CA ASP A 133 -2.73 3.03 12.76
C ASP A 133 -3.83 3.08 11.69
N MET A 134 -4.38 1.91 11.34
CA MET A 134 -5.57 1.75 10.50
C MET A 134 -6.79 2.42 11.12
#